data_AF-A0A847C9S3-F1
#
_entry.id   AF-A0A847C9S3-F1
#
_cell.length_a   1.000
_cell.length_b   1.000
_cell.length_c   1.000
_cell.angle_alpha   90.00
_cell.angle_beta   90.00
_cell.angle_gamma   90.00
#
_symmetry.space_group_name_H-M   'P 1'
#
loop_
_entity.id
_entity.type
_entity.pdbx_description
1 polymer ?
#
loop_
_entity_poly.entity_id
_entity_poly.type
_entity_poly.pdbx_seq_one_letter_code
_entity_poly.pdbx_strand_id
1 'polypeptide(L)'
;LKPLLEVTRKKDLKNSISEEILPTLNARKLNFTLDDRAVAWEAVVVDRLRLKQILMNLLSNASKYTPEGGSVGLKVETLSDDGKRVSDRYTVWDTGAGMSKEFMRKMFEPFEQENRDPNEGGSGLGLAIAKRLVELLGGTIKCDSELGKGTEFIIELSYDKADPSKIKEAVSGRSPAADLSEKRILLVEDNQVNRAIALKLLVRTGASVEVAENGLEALDMFRDSVAGYFDVILMDLRMPIMGGIEATREIRALSRPDAKAVPIVAMTADAFSEDVERTSKAGMNAHISKPIDPKVLYQTLADSVTT
;
A
#
# COMPACT_ATOMS: atom_id res chain seq x y z
N LEU A 1 -5.60 8.75 -14.79
CA LEU A 1 -5.89 8.09 -13.49
C LEU A 1 -7.06 8.84 -12.87
N LYS A 2 -8.14 8.15 -12.48
CA LYS A 2 -9.22 8.74 -11.67
C LYS A 2 -8.96 8.38 -10.21
N PRO A 3 -9.20 9.29 -9.24
CA PRO A 3 -9.12 8.96 -7.82
C PRO A 3 -10.14 7.87 -7.45
N LEU A 4 -9.73 6.89 -6.66
CA LEU A 4 -10.62 5.89 -6.07
C LEU A 4 -11.12 6.44 -4.72
N LEU A 5 -12.22 7.17 -4.75
CA LEU A 5 -12.76 7.82 -3.56
C LEU A 5 -13.41 6.80 -2.61
N GLU A 6 -12.99 6.82 -1.35
CA GLU A 6 -13.57 5.98 -0.30
C GLU A 6 -13.71 6.74 1.02
N VAL A 7 -14.54 6.22 1.92
CA VAL A 7 -14.67 6.80 3.26
C VAL A 7 -13.46 6.40 4.10
N THR A 8 -12.71 7.40 4.56
CA THR A 8 -11.47 7.25 5.32
C THR A 8 -11.58 7.92 6.68
N ARG A 9 -11.26 7.20 7.78
CA ARG A 9 -10.98 7.84 9.07
C ARG A 9 -9.58 8.42 9.02
N LYS A 10 -9.45 9.73 9.27
CA LYS A 10 -8.14 10.40 9.31
C LYS A 10 -7.22 9.78 10.37
N LYS A 11 -7.80 9.33 11.50
CA LYS A 11 -7.06 8.63 12.56
C LYS A 11 -6.44 7.31 12.10
N ASP A 12 -7.14 6.52 11.29
CA ASP A 12 -6.63 5.23 10.80
C ASP A 12 -5.51 5.44 9.78
N LEU A 13 -5.65 6.45 8.92
CA LEU A 13 -4.59 6.87 8.01
C LEU A 13 -3.34 7.32 8.78
N LYS A 14 -3.53 8.17 9.80
CA LYS A 14 -2.46 8.66 10.69
C LYS A 14 -1.71 7.51 11.37
N ASN A 15 -2.43 6.57 11.98
CA ASN A 15 -1.83 5.42 12.64
C ASN A 15 -1.02 4.58 11.64
N SER A 16 -1.59 4.30 10.47
CA SER A 16 -0.91 3.54 9.42
C SER A 16 0.36 4.20 8.92
N ILE A 17 0.36 5.53 8.75
CA ILE A 17 1.57 6.28 8.36
C ILE A 17 2.64 6.19 9.45
N SER A 18 2.22 6.36 10.71
CA SER A 18 3.14 6.32 11.85
C SER A 18 3.80 4.94 11.98
N GLU A 19 3.00 3.87 11.93
CA GLU A 19 3.50 2.49 12.00
C GLU A 19 4.51 2.17 10.88
N GLU A 20 4.30 2.72 9.69
CA GLU A 20 5.16 2.45 8.52
C GLU A 20 6.45 3.27 8.53
N ILE A 21 6.42 4.53 8.98
CA ILE A 21 7.60 5.41 8.94
C ILE A 21 8.50 5.28 10.17
N LEU A 22 7.95 4.91 11.33
CA LEU A 22 8.70 4.82 12.59
C LEU A 22 9.92 3.91 12.51
N PRO A 23 9.87 2.69 11.92
CA PRO A 23 11.06 1.84 11.79
C PRO A 23 12.20 2.54 11.03
N THR A 24 11.89 3.25 9.95
CA THR A 24 12.87 4.00 9.14
C THR A 24 13.48 5.15 9.93
N LEU A 25 12.66 5.93 10.65
CA LEU A 25 13.13 7.04 11.48
C LEU A 25 14.00 6.55 12.64
N ASN A 26 13.58 5.46 13.30
CA ASN A 26 14.34 4.85 14.40
C ASN A 26 15.68 4.29 13.92
N ALA A 27 15.73 3.64 12.75
CA ALA A 27 16.97 3.14 12.17
C ALA A 27 17.98 4.26 11.88
N ARG A 28 17.49 5.47 11.52
CA ARG A 28 18.31 6.68 11.34
C ARG A 28 18.45 7.53 12.62
N LYS A 29 17.89 7.06 13.75
CA LYS A 29 17.84 7.74 15.06
C LYS A 29 17.35 9.19 14.95
N LEU A 30 16.24 9.37 14.25
CA LEU A 30 15.56 10.65 14.09
C LEU A 30 14.40 10.76 15.07
N ASN A 31 14.16 11.98 15.56
CA ASN A 31 12.99 12.28 16.39
C ASN A 31 11.77 12.46 15.49
N PHE A 32 10.66 11.81 15.83
CA PHE A 32 9.41 11.95 15.09
C PHE A 32 8.35 12.71 15.90
N THR A 33 7.77 13.75 15.29
CA THR A 33 6.66 14.52 15.88
C THR A 33 5.41 14.41 15.03
N LEU A 34 4.28 14.11 15.67
CA LEU A 34 3.00 14.02 15.01
C LEU A 34 1.97 14.89 15.75
N ASP A 35 1.54 15.98 15.13
CA ASP A 35 0.62 16.95 15.74
C ASP A 35 -0.70 17.03 14.95
N ASP A 36 -1.78 16.56 15.56
CA ASP A 36 -3.13 16.56 14.99
C ASP A 36 -4.17 17.17 15.92
N ARG A 37 -3.73 17.97 16.91
CA ARG A 37 -4.63 18.56 17.92
C ARG A 37 -5.68 19.52 17.33
N ALA A 38 -5.49 19.97 16.09
CA ALA A 38 -6.33 20.93 15.40
C ALA A 38 -7.21 20.31 14.27
N VAL A 39 -7.41 18.99 14.27
CA VAL A 39 -8.26 18.31 13.28
C VAL A 39 -9.71 18.25 13.76
N ALA A 40 -10.62 18.91 13.06
CA ALA A 40 -12.01 19.09 13.50
C ALA A 40 -12.98 17.97 13.04
N TRP A 41 -12.63 17.20 12.01
CA TRP A 41 -13.52 16.19 11.42
C TRP A 41 -12.83 14.84 11.23
N GLU A 42 -13.43 13.75 11.68
CA GLU A 42 -12.77 12.44 11.76
C GLU A 42 -12.79 11.63 10.45
N ALA A 43 -13.79 11.82 9.60
CA ALA A 43 -14.13 10.91 8.50
C ALA A 43 -14.41 11.64 7.19
N VAL A 44 -13.73 11.28 6.11
CA VAL A 44 -13.76 12.04 4.85
C VAL A 44 -13.81 11.12 3.64
N VAL A 45 -14.35 11.61 2.53
CA VAL A 45 -14.32 10.89 1.25
C VAL A 45 -13.05 11.28 0.50
N VAL A 46 -12.08 10.37 0.43
CA VAL A 46 -10.78 10.61 -0.21
C VAL A 46 -10.21 9.29 -0.73
N ASP A 47 -9.34 9.37 -1.73
CA ASP A 47 -8.49 8.24 -2.11
C ASP A 47 -7.38 8.06 -1.07
N ARG A 48 -7.62 7.15 -0.12
CA ARG A 48 -6.73 6.87 1.01
C ARG A 48 -5.33 6.46 0.55
N LEU A 49 -5.25 5.64 -0.50
CA LEU A 49 -4.00 5.12 -1.00
C LEU A 49 -3.13 6.24 -1.57
N ARG A 50 -3.72 7.14 -2.37
CA ARG A 50 -2.99 8.28 -2.94
C ARG A 50 -2.60 9.30 -1.88
N LEU A 51 -3.48 9.58 -0.92
CA LEU A 51 -3.14 10.46 0.20
C LEU A 51 -1.99 9.90 1.04
N LYS A 52 -2.02 8.60 1.35
CA LYS A 52 -0.92 7.91 2.03
C LYS A 52 0.37 8.00 1.22
N GLN A 53 0.31 7.75 -0.10
CA GLN A 53 1.46 7.81 -0.99
C GLN A 53 2.12 9.21 -1.02
N ILE A 54 1.31 10.28 -1.03
CA ILE A 54 1.82 11.65 -0.94
C ILE A 54 2.60 11.83 0.37
N LEU A 55 2.00 11.49 1.51
CA LEU A 55 2.60 11.72 2.82
C LEU A 55 3.85 10.85 3.04
N MET A 56 3.82 9.58 2.61
CA MET A 56 4.97 8.68 2.71
C MET A 56 6.14 9.14 1.83
N ASN A 57 5.88 9.66 0.62
CA ASN A 57 6.94 10.19 -0.24
C ASN A 57 7.66 11.37 0.44
N LEU A 58 6.91 12.29 1.05
CA LEU A 58 7.48 13.45 1.72
C LEU A 58 8.20 13.06 3.02
N LEU A 59 7.62 12.19 3.83
CA LEU A 59 8.23 11.71 5.08
C LEU A 59 9.49 10.87 4.83
N SER A 60 9.51 10.07 3.76
CA SER A 60 10.70 9.32 3.33
C SER A 60 11.83 10.27 2.92
N ASN A 61 11.52 11.33 2.16
CA ASN A 61 12.50 12.36 1.82
C ASN A 61 13.03 13.08 3.06
N ALA A 62 12.13 13.54 3.94
CA ALA A 62 12.49 14.16 5.20
C ALA A 62 13.43 13.25 6.03
N SER A 63 13.08 11.97 6.16
CA SER A 63 13.92 10.97 6.83
C SER A 63 15.29 10.86 6.17
N LYS A 64 15.36 10.81 4.84
CA LYS A 64 16.59 10.65 4.06
C LYS A 64 17.54 11.84 4.16
N TYR A 65 17.02 13.05 4.14
CA TYR A 65 17.84 14.27 4.08
C TYR A 65 18.08 14.92 5.46
N THR A 66 17.56 14.31 6.52
CA THR A 66 17.82 14.72 7.92
C THR A 66 18.95 13.90 8.52
N PRO A 67 19.98 14.55 9.11
CA PRO A 67 21.08 13.85 9.76
C PRO A 67 20.65 13.23 11.11
N GLU A 68 21.45 12.28 11.59
CA GLU A 68 21.25 11.60 12.89
C GLU A 68 20.97 12.61 14.02
N GLY A 69 19.96 12.35 14.85
CA GLY A 69 19.55 13.23 15.95
C GLY A 69 18.67 14.42 15.53
N GLY A 70 18.46 14.64 14.22
CA GLY A 70 17.51 15.62 13.71
C GLY A 70 16.04 15.24 13.97
N SER A 71 15.14 16.12 13.56
CA SER A 71 13.69 15.94 13.77
C SER A 71 12.95 15.94 12.43
N VAL A 72 11.95 15.07 12.34
CA VAL A 72 10.98 14.98 11.24
C VAL A 72 9.58 15.02 11.85
N GLY A 73 8.63 15.66 11.19
CA GLY A 73 7.26 15.65 11.67
C GLY A 73 6.18 15.81 10.62
N LEU A 74 4.97 15.46 11.06
CA LEU A 74 3.73 15.65 10.33
C LEU A 74 2.76 16.42 11.22
N LYS A 75 2.30 17.56 10.74
CA LYS A 75 1.25 18.37 11.36
C LYS A 75 0.00 18.35 10.48
N VAL A 76 -1.17 18.20 11.09
CA VAL A 76 -2.46 18.23 10.39
C VAL A 76 -3.39 19.23 11.06
N GLU A 77 -3.94 20.15 10.27
CA GLU A 77 -4.80 21.24 10.75
C GLU A 77 -6.01 21.39 9.84
N THR A 78 -7.21 21.53 10.40
CA THR A 78 -8.39 21.89 9.62
C THR A 78 -8.41 23.39 9.36
N LEU A 79 -8.37 23.79 8.08
CA LEU A 79 -8.42 25.19 7.64
C LEU A 79 -9.83 25.73 7.56
N SER A 80 -10.77 24.91 7.07
CA SER A 80 -12.17 25.30 6.92
C SER A 80 -13.09 24.11 6.99
N ASP A 81 -14.31 24.39 7.45
CA ASP A 81 -15.41 23.45 7.54
C ASP A 81 -16.71 24.22 7.19
N ASP A 82 -17.31 23.90 6.04
CA ASP A 82 -18.56 24.53 5.57
C ASP A 82 -19.80 23.68 5.82
N GLY A 83 -19.67 22.60 6.59
CA GLY A 83 -20.74 21.64 6.88
C GLY A 83 -20.89 20.53 5.85
N LYS A 84 -20.39 20.68 4.61
CA LYS A 84 -20.40 19.63 3.57
C LYS A 84 -19.00 19.16 3.22
N ARG A 85 -18.06 20.10 3.10
CA ARG A 85 -16.66 19.86 2.81
C ARG A 85 -15.82 20.36 3.97
N VAL A 86 -14.67 19.76 4.10
CA VAL A 86 -13.64 20.15 5.05
C VAL A 86 -12.33 20.26 4.27
N SER A 87 -11.54 21.28 4.60
CA SER A 87 -10.22 21.49 4.03
C SER A 87 -9.18 21.34 5.12
N ASP A 88 -8.23 20.44 4.91
CA ASP A 88 -7.13 20.22 5.83
C ASP A 88 -5.81 20.64 5.18
N ARG A 89 -4.91 21.14 6.03
CA ARG A 89 -3.51 21.37 5.74
C ARG A 89 -2.68 20.26 6.37
N TYR A 90 -1.85 19.63 5.56
CA TYR A 90 -0.82 18.70 6.00
C TYR A 90 0.54 19.38 5.83
N THR A 91 1.27 19.54 6.93
CA THR A 91 2.64 20.06 6.90
C THR A 91 3.60 18.95 7.27
N VAL A 92 4.42 18.51 6.30
CA VAL A 92 5.55 17.60 6.54
C VAL A 92 6.79 18.47 6.68
N TRP A 93 7.49 18.35 7.80
CA TRP A 93 8.66 19.18 8.09
C TRP A 93 9.85 18.35 8.56
N ASP A 94 11.04 18.88 8.36
CA ASP A 94 12.30 18.31 8.82
C ASP A 94 13.34 19.37 9.17
N THR A 95 14.34 18.98 9.97
CA THR A 95 15.51 19.82 10.33
C THR A 95 16.76 19.42 9.54
N GLY A 96 16.59 18.94 8.31
CA GLY A 96 17.64 18.39 7.48
C GLY A 96 18.45 19.44 6.73
N ALA A 97 19.08 19.00 5.65
CA ALA A 97 19.98 19.83 4.85
C ALA A 97 19.32 21.04 4.19
N GLY A 98 18.00 21.02 4.02
CA GLY A 98 17.26 22.02 3.24
C GLY A 98 17.65 22.03 1.76
N MET A 99 17.13 23.01 1.03
CA MET A 99 17.33 23.14 -0.42
C MET A 99 17.73 24.56 -0.83
N SER A 100 18.49 24.69 -1.91
CA SER A 100 18.78 26.00 -2.52
C SER A 100 17.56 26.57 -3.23
N LYS A 101 17.53 27.91 -3.36
CA LYS A 101 16.50 28.62 -4.13
C LYS A 101 16.46 28.22 -5.60
N GLU A 102 17.59 27.80 -6.17
CA GLU A 102 17.67 27.35 -7.56
C GLU A 102 17.01 25.98 -7.70
N PHE A 103 17.33 25.04 -6.81
CA PHE A 103 16.73 23.71 -6.84
C PHE A 103 15.22 23.75 -6.58
N MET A 104 14.75 24.54 -5.60
CA MET A 104 13.32 24.69 -5.30
C MET A 104 12.45 25.08 -6.50
N ARG A 105 13.01 25.78 -7.51
CA ARG A 105 12.27 26.16 -8.72
C ARG A 105 11.94 24.98 -9.63
N LYS A 106 12.76 23.94 -9.59
CA LYS A 106 12.68 22.76 -10.46
C LYS A 106 12.50 21.43 -9.71
N MET A 107 12.46 21.45 -8.38
CA MET A 107 12.41 20.24 -7.54
C MET A 107 11.22 19.30 -7.80
N PHE A 108 10.15 19.81 -8.42
CA PHE A 108 9.00 19.01 -8.82
C PHE A 108 9.08 18.47 -10.26
N GLU A 109 10.12 18.82 -11.00
CA GLU A 109 10.41 18.25 -12.31
C GLU A 109 10.96 16.82 -12.13
N PRO A 110 10.62 15.87 -13.02
CA PRO A 110 11.10 14.51 -12.93
C PRO A 110 12.63 14.41 -13.01
N PHE A 111 13.22 13.52 -12.21
CA PHE A 111 14.65 13.18 -12.21
C PHE A 111 15.58 14.28 -11.68
N GLU A 112 15.04 15.35 -11.11
CA GLU A 112 15.83 16.41 -10.49
C GLU A 112 16.35 16.00 -9.10
N GLN A 113 17.63 16.31 -8.84
CA GLN A 113 18.32 16.07 -7.58
C GLN A 113 19.35 17.17 -7.33
N GLU A 114 19.41 17.68 -6.10
CA GLU A 114 20.33 18.75 -5.74
C GLU A 114 21.75 18.25 -5.51
N ASN A 115 21.91 17.21 -4.70
CA ASN A 115 23.18 16.52 -4.48
C ASN A 115 23.08 15.11 -5.05
N ARG A 116 23.72 14.87 -6.19
CA ARG A 116 23.90 13.51 -6.75
C ARG A 116 24.97 12.79 -5.96
N ASP A 117 24.64 12.32 -4.76
CA ASP A 117 25.45 11.29 -4.12
C ASP A 117 25.12 9.93 -4.79
N PRO A 118 26.08 9.28 -5.47
CA PRO A 118 25.86 7.98 -6.11
C PRO A 118 25.42 6.89 -5.12
N ASN A 119 25.74 7.05 -3.82
CA ASN A 119 25.43 6.09 -2.78
C ASN A 119 24.05 6.33 -2.13
N GLU A 120 23.43 7.50 -2.31
CA GLU A 120 22.15 7.84 -1.69
C GLU A 120 20.92 7.64 -2.60
N GLY A 121 21.05 6.95 -3.74
CA GLY A 121 19.94 6.20 -4.38
C GLY A 121 18.55 6.86 -4.42
N GLY A 122 18.44 8.10 -4.92
CA GLY A 122 17.15 8.70 -5.27
C GLY A 122 16.83 8.47 -6.74
N SER A 123 15.57 8.22 -7.11
CA SER A 123 15.14 8.24 -8.51
C SER A 123 14.86 9.65 -9.03
N GLY A 124 14.79 10.66 -8.14
CA GLY A 124 14.35 12.02 -8.46
C GLY A 124 12.86 12.10 -8.85
N LEU A 125 12.08 11.03 -8.65
CA LEU A 125 10.66 10.99 -9.03
C LEU A 125 9.71 11.28 -7.86
N GLY A 126 10.17 11.14 -6.60
CA GLY A 126 9.29 11.19 -5.43
C GLY A 126 8.48 12.50 -5.29
N LEU A 127 9.13 13.65 -5.48
CA LEU A 127 8.48 14.96 -5.41
C LEU A 127 7.55 15.21 -6.61
N ALA A 128 7.97 14.84 -7.82
CA ALA A 128 7.14 14.94 -9.02
C ALA A 128 5.86 14.09 -8.89
N ILE A 129 5.97 12.88 -8.34
CA ILE A 129 4.82 12.00 -8.04
C ILE A 129 3.94 12.65 -6.97
N ALA A 130 4.51 13.13 -5.87
CA ALA A 130 3.75 13.78 -4.80
C ALA A 130 2.93 14.96 -5.33
N LYS A 131 3.54 15.86 -6.12
CA LYS A 131 2.84 16.99 -6.74
C LYS A 131 1.69 16.54 -7.64
N ARG A 132 1.96 15.59 -8.54
CA ARG A 132 0.93 15.06 -9.45
C ARG A 132 -0.25 14.43 -8.70
N LEU A 133 0.01 13.73 -7.60
CA LEU A 133 -1.04 13.13 -6.78
C LEU A 133 -1.83 14.19 -6.02
N VAL A 134 -1.19 15.22 -5.49
CA VAL A 134 -1.88 16.35 -4.86
C VAL A 134 -2.80 17.05 -5.87
N GLU A 135 -2.31 17.34 -7.07
CA GLU A 135 -3.10 17.93 -8.15
C GLU A 135 -4.26 17.01 -8.59
N LEU A 136 -4.02 15.70 -8.66
CA LEU A 136 -5.06 14.70 -8.96
C LEU A 136 -6.18 14.71 -7.92
N LEU A 137 -5.86 14.95 -6.66
CA LEU A 137 -6.83 15.09 -5.57
C LEU A 137 -7.42 16.51 -5.46
N GLY A 138 -7.12 17.40 -6.42
CA GLY A 138 -7.62 18.76 -6.47
C GLY A 138 -7.04 19.67 -5.38
N GLY A 139 -5.88 19.31 -4.82
CA GLY A 139 -5.18 20.08 -3.80
C GLY A 139 -4.08 20.97 -4.34
N THR A 140 -3.37 21.61 -3.41
CA THR A 140 -2.14 22.36 -3.70
C THR A 140 -0.99 21.89 -2.84
N ILE A 141 0.23 21.98 -3.35
CA ILE A 141 1.46 21.71 -2.60
C ILE A 141 2.39 22.92 -2.72
N LYS A 142 2.94 23.34 -1.58
CA LYS A 142 3.97 24.39 -1.46
C LYS A 142 5.16 23.82 -0.69
N CYS A 143 6.28 24.49 -0.83
CA CYS A 143 7.48 24.17 -0.06
C CYS A 143 8.15 25.45 0.41
N ASP A 144 8.58 25.44 1.65
CA ASP A 144 9.49 26.42 2.24
C ASP A 144 10.74 25.66 2.70
N SER A 145 11.92 26.11 2.30
CA SER A 145 13.17 25.41 2.60
C SER A 145 14.34 26.39 2.60
N GLU A 146 15.26 26.18 3.53
CA GLU A 146 16.50 26.94 3.61
C GLU A 146 17.67 26.01 3.93
N LEU A 147 18.77 26.18 3.20
CA LEU A 147 19.99 25.39 3.38
C LEU A 147 20.45 25.41 4.85
N GLY A 148 20.61 24.21 5.40
CA GLY A 148 21.04 23.95 6.78
C GLY A 148 19.96 24.18 7.85
N LYS A 149 18.75 24.60 7.49
CA LYS A 149 17.63 24.79 8.44
C LYS A 149 16.52 23.75 8.29
N GLY A 150 16.46 23.08 7.15
CA GLY A 150 15.48 22.03 6.86
C GLY A 150 14.44 22.46 5.83
N THR A 151 13.35 21.69 5.77
CA THR A 151 12.32 21.83 4.75
C THR A 151 10.94 21.64 5.35
N GLU A 152 9.98 22.45 4.90
CA GLU A 152 8.55 22.24 5.11
C GLU A 152 7.84 22.07 3.76
N PHE A 153 7.07 21.00 3.62
CA PHE A 153 6.09 20.82 2.56
C PHE A 153 4.69 21.03 3.11
N ILE A 154 3.93 21.92 2.48
CA ILE A 154 2.58 22.28 2.90
C ILE A 154 1.61 21.83 1.81
N ILE A 155 0.74 20.89 2.15
CA ILE A 155 -0.31 20.36 1.27
C ILE A 155 -1.65 20.82 1.78
N GLU A 156 -2.49 21.36 0.91
CA GLU A 156 -3.87 21.73 1.23
C GLU A 156 -4.82 20.89 0.37
N LEU A 157 -5.73 20.16 1.01
CA LEU A 157 -6.70 19.27 0.37
C LEU A 157 -8.10 19.52 0.91
N SER A 158 -9.08 19.52 0.00
CA SER A 158 -10.49 19.68 0.33
C SER A 158 -11.27 18.45 -0.10
N TYR A 159 -12.02 17.86 0.82
CA TYR A 159 -12.78 16.63 0.57
C TYR A 159 -14.18 16.72 1.18
N ASP A 160 -15.09 15.90 0.67
CA ASP A 160 -16.43 15.78 1.21
C ASP A 160 -16.37 15.13 2.58
N LYS A 161 -17.17 15.65 3.52
CA LYS A 161 -17.37 15.01 4.81
C LYS A 161 -18.04 13.67 4.62
N ALA A 162 -17.59 12.69 5.38
CA ALA A 162 -18.29 11.43 5.52
C ALA A 162 -18.80 11.27 6.95
N ASP A 163 -19.90 10.55 7.09
CA ASP A 163 -20.37 10.10 8.39
C ASP A 163 -19.46 8.94 8.86
N PRO A 164 -18.80 9.04 10.03
CA PRO A 164 -18.03 7.95 10.61
C PRO A 164 -18.84 6.66 10.82
N SER A 165 -20.17 6.74 10.90
CA SER A 165 -21.07 5.58 10.98
C SER A 165 -21.12 4.78 9.67
N LYS A 166 -20.94 5.42 8.51
CA LYS A 166 -20.76 4.74 7.21
C LYS A 166 -19.43 3.97 7.13
N ILE A 167 -18.51 4.26 8.03
CA ILE A 167 -17.29 3.48 8.21
C ILE A 167 -17.61 2.17 8.93
N LYS A 168 -18.67 2.10 9.75
CA LYS A 168 -19.17 0.79 10.20
C LYS A 168 -19.76 0.00 9.03
N GLU A 169 -20.29 0.57 7.96
CA GLU A 169 -20.64 -0.26 6.78
C GLU A 169 -19.38 -0.71 6.01
N ALA A 170 -18.31 0.08 5.99
CA ALA A 170 -17.05 -0.26 5.32
C ALA A 170 -16.05 -1.09 6.17
N VAL A 171 -16.20 -1.12 7.50
CA VAL A 171 -15.31 -1.76 8.49
C VAL A 171 -16.06 -2.81 9.35
N SER A 172 -17.40 -2.82 9.36
CA SER A 172 -18.16 -4.02 9.78
C SER A 172 -18.16 -5.12 8.75
N GLY A 173 -17.47 -4.96 7.62
CA GLY A 173 -17.11 -6.08 6.74
C GLY A 173 -18.28 -7.04 6.52
N ARG A 174 -19.47 -6.49 6.32
CA ARG A 174 -20.54 -7.15 5.58
C ARG A 174 -20.67 -6.47 4.22
N SER A 175 -19.56 -6.27 3.51
CA SER A 175 -19.50 -7.06 2.28
C SER A 175 -19.56 -8.47 2.81
N PRO A 176 -20.61 -9.28 2.57
CA PRO A 176 -20.55 -10.66 3.01
C PRO A 176 -19.16 -11.12 2.60
N ALA A 177 -18.30 -11.47 3.57
CA ALA A 177 -17.12 -12.25 3.24
C ALA A 177 -17.71 -13.30 2.33
N ALA A 178 -17.31 -13.28 1.04
CA ALA A 178 -17.99 -14.11 0.06
C ALA A 178 -18.16 -15.47 0.72
N ASP A 179 -19.38 -16.00 0.74
CA ASP A 179 -19.59 -17.23 1.49
C ASP A 179 -18.80 -18.30 0.75
N LEU A 180 -17.59 -18.55 1.25
CA LEU A 180 -16.62 -19.46 0.69
C LEU A 180 -16.56 -20.72 1.55
N SER A 181 -17.58 -20.99 2.36
CA SER A 181 -17.61 -22.12 3.31
C SER A 181 -17.33 -23.47 2.64
N GLU A 182 -17.69 -23.61 1.36
CA GLU A 182 -17.46 -24.82 0.55
C GLU A 182 -16.19 -24.75 -0.33
N LYS A 183 -15.38 -23.70 -0.20
CA LYS A 183 -14.20 -23.47 -1.02
C LYS A 183 -12.91 -23.85 -0.30
N ARG A 184 -11.97 -24.41 -1.06
CA ARG A 184 -10.64 -24.81 -0.60
C ARG A 184 -9.58 -23.89 -1.20
N ILE A 185 -8.84 -23.23 -0.33
CA ILE A 185 -7.82 -22.24 -0.70
C ILE A 185 -6.45 -22.78 -0.31
N LEU A 186 -5.52 -22.78 -1.27
CA LEU A 186 -4.11 -22.98 -0.99
C LEU A 186 -3.43 -21.62 -0.81
N LEU A 187 -3.00 -21.30 0.41
CA LEU A 187 -2.23 -20.09 0.72
C LEU A 187 -0.73 -20.42 0.69
N VAL A 188 0.04 -19.70 -0.11
CA VAL A 188 1.48 -19.91 -0.24
C VAL A 188 2.24 -18.66 0.20
N GLU A 189 2.88 -18.73 1.37
CA GLU A 189 3.57 -17.60 2.02
C GLU A 189 4.66 -18.11 2.98
N ASP A 190 5.91 -17.70 2.74
CA ASP A 190 7.08 -18.09 3.54
C ASP A 190 7.15 -17.31 4.86
N ASN A 191 6.75 -16.03 4.85
CA ASN A 191 6.79 -15.19 6.03
C ASN A 191 5.66 -15.54 7.02
N GLN A 192 6.05 -16.02 8.20
CA GLN A 192 5.13 -16.43 9.26
C GLN A 192 4.12 -15.36 9.68
N VAL A 193 4.52 -14.08 9.71
CA VAL A 193 3.65 -12.96 10.12
C VAL A 193 2.60 -12.69 9.04
N ASN A 194 3.03 -12.58 7.78
CA ASN A 194 2.12 -12.39 6.65
C ASN A 194 1.13 -13.55 6.53
N ARG A 195 1.62 -14.78 6.68
CA ARG A 195 0.82 -16.00 6.64
C ARG A 195 -0.26 -15.99 7.73
N ALA A 196 0.09 -15.62 8.95
CA ALA A 196 -0.86 -15.53 10.05
C ALA A 196 -1.94 -14.46 9.81
N ILE A 197 -1.59 -13.33 9.19
CA ILE A 197 -2.54 -12.27 8.83
C ILE A 197 -3.48 -12.76 7.72
N ALA A 198 -2.94 -13.31 6.63
CA ALA A 198 -3.72 -13.84 5.52
C ALA A 198 -4.69 -14.93 5.99
N LEU A 199 -4.22 -15.90 6.78
CA LEU A 199 -5.04 -16.97 7.33
C LEU A 199 -6.22 -16.44 8.17
N LYS A 200 -5.97 -15.44 9.03
CA LYS A 200 -7.05 -14.80 9.82
C LYS A 200 -8.11 -14.13 8.94
N LEU A 201 -7.72 -13.57 7.80
CA LEU A 201 -8.66 -12.96 6.86
C LEU A 201 -9.46 -14.00 6.09
N LEU A 202 -8.83 -15.10 5.68
CA LEU A 202 -9.45 -16.18 4.93
C LEU A 202 -10.43 -17.00 5.79
N VAL A 203 -10.07 -17.33 7.03
CA VAL A 203 -10.97 -18.07 7.96
C VAL A 203 -12.29 -17.33 8.17
N ARG A 204 -12.31 -16.00 8.09
CA ARG A 204 -13.56 -15.21 8.18
C ARG A 204 -14.53 -15.43 7.02
N THR A 205 -14.08 -16.00 5.91
CA THR A 205 -14.91 -16.33 4.74
C THR A 205 -15.60 -17.70 4.85
N GLY A 206 -15.25 -18.49 5.86
CA GLY A 206 -15.69 -19.89 5.99
C GLY A 206 -14.84 -20.89 5.21
N ALA A 207 -13.96 -20.43 4.31
CA ALA A 207 -13.13 -21.31 3.48
C ALA A 207 -12.22 -22.24 4.28
N SER A 208 -12.02 -23.44 3.72
CA SER A 208 -10.97 -24.35 4.17
C SER A 208 -9.63 -23.88 3.59
N VAL A 209 -8.67 -23.57 4.45
CA VAL A 209 -7.37 -23.04 4.02
C VAL A 209 -6.28 -24.04 4.37
N GLU A 210 -5.53 -24.45 3.36
CA GLU A 210 -4.27 -25.19 3.51
C GLU A 210 -3.11 -24.26 3.18
N VAL A 211 -1.95 -24.53 3.77
CA VAL A 211 -0.82 -23.62 3.69
C VAL A 211 0.44 -24.33 3.22
N ALA A 212 1.15 -23.70 2.29
CA ALA A 212 2.52 -24.02 1.91
C ALA A 212 3.45 -22.84 2.23
N GLU A 213 4.69 -23.12 2.60
CA GLU A 213 5.69 -22.10 2.95
C GLU A 213 6.62 -21.74 1.78
N ASN A 214 6.52 -22.43 0.64
CA ASN A 214 7.29 -22.14 -0.56
C ASN A 214 6.61 -22.72 -1.82
N GLY A 215 7.12 -22.35 -3.00
CA GLY A 215 6.53 -22.77 -4.27
C GLY A 215 6.62 -24.27 -4.56
N LEU A 216 7.62 -24.97 -4.04
CA LEU A 216 7.80 -26.41 -4.27
C LEU A 216 6.77 -27.20 -3.46
N GLU A 217 6.59 -26.83 -2.19
CA GLU A 217 5.54 -27.41 -1.34
C GLU A 217 4.15 -27.16 -1.94
N ALA A 218 3.88 -25.95 -2.46
CA ALA A 218 2.63 -25.65 -3.13
C ALA A 218 2.41 -26.50 -4.39
N LEU A 219 3.46 -26.71 -5.20
CA LEU A 219 3.43 -27.58 -6.37
C LEU A 219 3.15 -29.03 -5.97
N ASP A 220 3.83 -29.55 -4.95
CA ASP A 220 3.65 -30.92 -4.46
C ASP A 220 2.23 -31.12 -3.92
N MET A 221 1.73 -30.21 -3.06
CA MET A 221 0.36 -30.24 -2.55
C MET A 221 -0.67 -30.20 -3.67
N PHE A 222 -0.50 -29.33 -4.67
CA PHE A 222 -1.41 -29.28 -5.81
C PHE A 222 -1.34 -30.56 -6.63
N ARG A 223 -0.14 -31.05 -6.96
CA ARG A 223 0.08 -32.26 -7.77
C ARG A 223 -0.52 -33.52 -7.13
N ASP A 224 -0.38 -33.65 -5.82
CA ASP A 224 -0.76 -34.85 -5.09
C ASP A 224 -2.24 -34.83 -4.65
N SER A 225 -2.92 -33.68 -4.76
CA SER A 225 -4.37 -33.54 -4.55
C SER A 225 -5.20 -34.21 -5.65
N VAL A 226 -6.49 -34.46 -5.40
CA VAL A 226 -7.41 -34.86 -6.49
C VAL A 226 -7.74 -33.68 -7.40
N ALA A 227 -8.10 -33.93 -8.67
CA ALA A 227 -8.46 -32.85 -9.60
C ALA A 227 -9.67 -32.05 -9.09
N GLY A 228 -9.57 -30.73 -9.10
CA GLY A 228 -10.60 -29.81 -8.59
C GLY A 228 -10.61 -29.68 -7.07
N TYR A 229 -9.57 -30.17 -6.37
CA TYR A 229 -9.49 -30.08 -4.92
C TYR A 229 -9.28 -28.65 -4.41
N PHE A 230 -8.49 -27.82 -5.10
CA PHE A 230 -8.30 -26.42 -4.76
C PHE A 230 -9.14 -25.53 -5.69
N ASP A 231 -9.95 -24.66 -5.12
CA ASP A 231 -10.76 -23.69 -5.86
C ASP A 231 -9.96 -22.44 -6.24
N VAL A 232 -8.95 -22.10 -5.46
CA VAL A 232 -8.07 -20.95 -5.72
C VAL A 232 -6.75 -21.09 -4.97
N ILE A 233 -5.68 -20.60 -5.59
CA ILE A 233 -4.34 -20.55 -5.00
C ILE A 233 -3.95 -19.08 -4.82
N LEU A 234 -3.60 -18.70 -3.59
CA LEU A 234 -2.98 -17.41 -3.29
C LEU A 234 -1.46 -17.61 -3.21
N MET A 235 -0.72 -17.05 -4.16
CA MET A 235 0.69 -17.36 -4.38
C MET A 235 1.58 -16.14 -4.18
N ASP A 236 2.44 -16.14 -3.17
CA ASP A 236 3.50 -15.13 -3.07
C ASP A 236 4.49 -15.25 -4.24
N LEU A 237 4.97 -14.12 -4.75
CA LEU A 237 5.93 -14.11 -5.86
C LEU A 237 7.35 -14.45 -5.43
N ARG A 238 7.75 -14.02 -4.22
CA ARG A 238 9.14 -14.13 -3.74
C ARG A 238 9.20 -14.99 -2.49
N MET A 239 9.63 -16.23 -2.67
CA MET A 239 9.79 -17.22 -1.61
C MET A 239 11.13 -17.96 -1.80
N PRO A 240 11.72 -18.52 -0.72
CA PRO A 240 12.86 -19.42 -0.83
C PRO A 240 12.49 -20.72 -1.57
N ILE A 241 13.51 -21.48 -1.99
CA ILE A 241 13.41 -22.79 -2.67
C ILE A 241 12.82 -22.70 -4.09
N MET A 242 11.59 -22.22 -4.22
CA MET A 242 10.90 -22.01 -5.50
C MET A 242 9.98 -20.80 -5.39
N GLY A 243 10.13 -19.85 -6.31
CA GLY A 243 9.33 -18.63 -6.36
C GLY A 243 7.94 -18.86 -6.99
N GLY A 244 6.99 -17.96 -6.73
CA GLY A 244 5.60 -18.14 -7.18
C GLY A 244 5.41 -18.20 -8.69
N ILE A 245 6.23 -17.45 -9.45
CA ILE A 245 6.21 -17.47 -10.93
C ILE A 245 6.63 -18.85 -11.46
N GLU A 246 7.69 -19.43 -10.87
CA GLU A 246 8.18 -20.74 -11.25
C GLU A 246 7.18 -21.83 -10.86
N ALA A 247 6.71 -21.82 -9.60
CA ALA A 247 5.67 -22.74 -9.13
C ALA A 247 4.41 -22.70 -10.01
N THR A 248 3.99 -21.51 -10.44
CA THR A 248 2.82 -21.37 -11.32
C THR A 248 3.06 -22.00 -12.69
N ARG A 249 4.25 -21.85 -13.28
CA ARG A 249 4.56 -22.49 -14.56
C ARG A 249 4.55 -24.01 -14.44
N GLU A 250 5.13 -24.55 -13.38
CA GLU A 250 5.13 -25.98 -13.11
C GLU A 250 3.71 -26.52 -12.89
N ILE A 251 2.89 -25.83 -12.09
CA ILE A 251 1.47 -26.17 -11.90
C ILE A 251 0.74 -26.19 -13.24
N ARG A 252 0.92 -25.17 -14.09
CA ARG A 252 0.29 -25.07 -15.42
C ARG A 252 0.78 -26.12 -16.41
N ALA A 253 1.98 -26.67 -16.21
CA ALA A 253 2.59 -27.71 -17.04
C ALA A 253 2.13 -29.13 -16.68
N LEU A 254 1.50 -29.33 -15.51
CA LEU A 254 0.99 -30.63 -15.11
C LEU A 254 -0.07 -31.16 -16.09
N SER A 255 0.00 -32.45 -16.40
CA SER A 255 -0.99 -33.18 -17.21
C SER A 255 -2.26 -33.48 -16.41
N ARG A 256 -2.90 -32.44 -15.88
CA ARG A 256 -4.15 -32.50 -15.11
C ARG A 256 -5.21 -31.57 -15.70
N PRO A 257 -6.51 -31.93 -15.60
CA PRO A 257 -7.59 -31.12 -16.18
C PRO A 257 -7.79 -29.77 -15.48
N ASP A 258 -7.55 -29.70 -14.18
CA ASP A 258 -7.69 -28.50 -13.35
C ASP A 258 -6.45 -27.59 -13.38
N ALA A 259 -5.28 -28.13 -13.76
CA ALA A 259 -4.01 -27.40 -13.77
C ALA A 259 -4.04 -26.11 -14.60
N LYS A 260 -4.81 -26.05 -15.69
CA LYS A 260 -4.95 -24.85 -16.53
C LYS A 260 -6.07 -23.91 -16.09
N ALA A 261 -7.03 -24.43 -15.32
CA ALA A 261 -8.26 -23.73 -14.99
C ALA A 261 -8.23 -23.13 -13.58
N VAL A 262 -7.52 -23.75 -12.62
CA VAL A 262 -7.47 -23.29 -11.24
C VAL A 262 -6.97 -21.83 -11.18
N PRO A 263 -7.76 -20.90 -10.61
CA PRO A 263 -7.32 -19.53 -10.42
C PRO A 263 -6.08 -19.46 -9.53
N ILE A 264 -5.02 -18.80 -10.02
CA ILE A 264 -3.83 -18.48 -9.24
C ILE A 264 -3.74 -16.96 -9.12
N VAL A 265 -3.85 -16.46 -7.88
CA VAL A 265 -3.80 -15.03 -7.55
C VAL A 265 -2.44 -14.70 -6.97
N ALA A 266 -1.69 -13.83 -7.65
CA ALA A 266 -0.39 -13.36 -7.21
C ALA A 266 -0.52 -12.46 -5.96
N MET A 267 0.30 -12.68 -4.94
CA MET A 267 0.50 -11.74 -3.84
C MET A 267 1.85 -11.05 -4.01
N THR A 268 1.86 -9.73 -4.24
CA THR A 268 3.08 -8.98 -4.58
C THR A 268 3.25 -7.74 -3.70
N ALA A 269 4.49 -7.33 -3.42
CA ALA A 269 4.77 -6.08 -2.71
C ALA A 269 4.55 -4.83 -3.59
N ASP A 270 4.53 -4.97 -4.92
CA ASP A 270 4.24 -3.89 -5.87
C ASP A 270 3.27 -4.38 -6.95
N ALA A 271 2.01 -3.97 -6.85
CA ALA A 271 0.95 -4.36 -7.81
C ALA A 271 0.98 -3.56 -9.12
N PHE A 272 1.88 -2.57 -9.27
CA PHE A 272 1.83 -1.61 -10.39
C PHE A 272 3.01 -1.66 -11.38
N SER A 273 4.13 -2.35 -11.10
CA SER A 273 5.30 -2.34 -12.01
C SER A 273 5.97 -3.72 -12.19
N GLU A 274 6.40 -4.01 -13.43
CA GLU A 274 7.21 -5.15 -13.90
C GLU A 274 6.67 -6.58 -13.72
N ASP A 275 5.87 -6.86 -12.70
CA ASP A 275 5.41 -8.21 -12.37
C ASP A 275 4.12 -8.63 -13.08
N VAL A 276 3.24 -7.70 -13.49
CA VAL A 276 1.94 -8.05 -14.10
C VAL A 276 2.12 -8.82 -15.41
N GLU A 277 3.06 -8.42 -16.26
CA GLU A 277 3.33 -9.12 -17.52
C GLU A 277 3.99 -10.49 -17.26
N ARG A 278 4.88 -10.59 -16.28
CA ARG A 278 5.59 -11.84 -15.94
C ARG A 278 4.66 -12.86 -15.29
N THR A 279 3.79 -12.41 -14.39
CA THR A 279 2.78 -13.24 -13.72
C THR A 279 1.69 -13.68 -14.69
N SER A 280 1.21 -12.77 -15.56
CA SER A 280 0.26 -13.13 -16.62
C SER A 280 0.86 -14.15 -17.60
N LYS A 281 2.11 -13.95 -18.06
CA LYS A 281 2.82 -14.92 -18.92
C LYS A 281 3.07 -16.26 -18.25
N ALA A 282 3.17 -16.30 -16.92
CA ALA A 282 3.29 -17.54 -16.16
C ALA A 282 1.95 -18.29 -16.05
N GLY A 283 0.83 -17.60 -16.29
CA GLY A 283 -0.52 -18.17 -16.22
C GLY A 283 -1.28 -17.83 -14.93
N MET A 284 -0.87 -16.79 -14.19
CA MET A 284 -1.63 -16.25 -13.05
C MET A 284 -2.83 -15.41 -13.54
N ASN A 285 -3.90 -15.39 -12.76
CA ASN A 285 -5.21 -14.86 -13.16
C ASN A 285 -5.51 -13.48 -12.56
N ALA A 286 -4.96 -13.17 -11.38
CA ALA A 286 -5.18 -11.90 -10.69
C ALA A 286 -3.96 -11.54 -9.80
N HIS A 287 -3.99 -10.35 -9.21
CA HIS A 287 -2.94 -9.86 -8.30
C HIS A 287 -3.53 -9.12 -7.10
N ILE A 288 -2.88 -9.26 -5.94
CA ILE A 288 -3.19 -8.57 -4.70
C ILE A 288 -1.88 -7.98 -4.17
N SER A 289 -1.90 -6.68 -3.85
CA SER A 289 -0.76 -6.02 -3.22
C SER A 289 -0.63 -6.41 -1.74
N LYS A 290 0.60 -6.54 -1.26
CA LYS A 290 0.97 -6.60 0.15
C LYS A 290 1.28 -5.18 0.65
N PRO A 291 0.88 -4.80 1.88
CA PRO A 291 0.08 -5.58 2.83
C PRO A 291 -1.35 -5.82 2.32
N ILE A 292 -1.90 -7.01 2.62
CA ILE A 292 -3.20 -7.46 2.10
C ILE A 292 -4.32 -6.54 2.60
N ASP A 293 -5.02 -5.89 1.67
CA ASP A 293 -6.28 -5.21 1.95
C ASP A 293 -7.43 -6.24 1.99
N PRO A 294 -8.15 -6.41 3.11
CA PRO A 294 -9.24 -7.39 3.22
C PRO A 294 -10.33 -7.21 2.16
N LYS A 295 -10.67 -5.98 1.78
CA LYS A 295 -11.72 -5.73 0.79
C LYS A 295 -11.29 -6.23 -0.59
N VAL A 296 -10.05 -5.94 -0.97
CA VAL A 296 -9.47 -6.39 -2.24
C VAL A 296 -9.35 -7.91 -2.27
N LEU A 297 -8.92 -8.51 -1.15
CA LEU A 297 -8.87 -9.97 -1.01
C LEU A 297 -10.24 -10.61 -1.23
N TYR A 298 -11.27 -10.15 -0.51
CA TYR A 298 -12.62 -10.74 -0.61
C TYR A 298 -13.22 -10.56 -1.99
N GLN A 299 -13.06 -9.38 -2.60
CA GLN A 299 -13.54 -9.15 -3.96
C GLN A 299 -12.82 -10.04 -4.98
N THR A 300 -11.48 -10.12 -4.91
CA THR A 300 -10.68 -10.94 -5.83
C THR A 300 -11.02 -12.42 -5.70
N LEU A 301 -11.21 -12.92 -4.47
CA LEU A 301 -11.64 -14.30 -4.24
C LEU A 301 -13.03 -14.55 -4.80
N ALA A 302 -14.00 -13.66 -4.54
CA ALA A 302 -15.35 -13.77 -5.09
C ALA A 302 -15.34 -13.85 -6.62
N ASP A 303 -14.55 -13.01 -7.28
CA ASP A 303 -14.44 -12.99 -8.74
C ASP A 303 -13.75 -14.26 -9.28
N SER A 304 -12.78 -14.80 -8.53
CA SER A 304 -11.98 -15.95 -8.95
C SER A 304 -12.71 -17.29 -8.82
N VAL A 305 -13.58 -17.47 -7.82
CA VAL A 305 -14.24 -18.76 -7.52
C VAL A 305 -15.70 -18.88 -7.99
N THR A 306 -16.27 -17.82 -8.58
CA THR A 306 -17.68 -17.77 -9.04
C THR A 306 -17.84 -17.94 -10.56
N THR A 307 -16.76 -18.25 -11.29
CA THR A 307 -16.79 -18.49 -12.75
C THR A 307 -16.71 -19.98 -13.06
#